data_AF-A0A354HPU0-F1
#
_entry.id   AF-A0A354HPU0-F1
#
_cell.length_a   1.000
_cell.length_b   1.000
_cell.length_c   1.000
_cell.angle_alpha   90.00
_cell.angle_beta   90.00
_cell.angle_gamma   90.00
#
_symmetry.space_group_name_H-M   'P 1'
#
loop_
_entity.id
_entity.type
_entity.pdbx_description
1 polymer ?
#
loop_
_entity_poly.entity_id
_entity_poly.type
_entity_poly.pdbx_seq_one_letter_code
_entity_poly.pdbx_strand_id
1 'polypeptide(L)'
;MDVANMRWTTDELFDMREKVLQTWPTGRDVDLEDAVKYHQAMPDTKRLSKVLAAAIRQKRTLVQPRAGVPLIENHIELLRYLEDSGADCLPTTIDSYTRQNKYEEAQKGIEESMASGRSMLNGFPAVNHGVGACRKIIESVSVPAQLRHGTP
;
A
#
# COMPACT_ATOMS: atom_id res chain seq x y z
N MET A 1 3.72 -11.32 -24.30
CA MET A 1 4.75 -11.96 -23.46
C MET A 1 4.24 -13.36 -23.22
N ASP A 2 4.99 -14.37 -23.62
CA ASP A 2 4.54 -15.76 -23.48
C ASP A 2 4.56 -16.18 -22.02
N VAL A 3 3.51 -16.87 -21.59
CA VAL A 3 3.37 -17.30 -20.20
C VAL A 3 4.14 -18.61 -20.02
N ALA A 4 5.21 -18.56 -19.23
CA ALA A 4 6.00 -19.73 -18.87
C ALA A 4 6.38 -19.67 -17.38
N ASN A 5 6.55 -20.84 -16.76
CA ASN A 5 7.10 -20.94 -15.41
C ASN A 5 8.63 -20.77 -15.42
N MET A 6 9.07 -19.59 -15.81
CA MET A 6 10.48 -19.21 -15.86
C MET A 6 10.64 -17.81 -15.28
N ARG A 7 11.72 -17.62 -14.52
CA ARG A 7 12.08 -16.31 -14.00
C ARG A 7 12.48 -15.41 -15.17
N TRP A 8 11.89 -14.22 -15.24
CA TRP A 8 12.32 -13.20 -16.20
C TRP A 8 13.79 -12.84 -16.02
N THR A 9 14.44 -12.54 -17.13
CA THR A 9 15.74 -11.90 -17.14
C THR A 9 15.64 -10.49 -16.53
N THR A 10 16.80 -9.91 -16.23
CA THR A 10 16.86 -8.55 -15.69
C THR A 10 16.30 -7.55 -16.70
N ASP A 11 16.68 -7.66 -17.98
CA ASP A 11 16.23 -6.76 -19.03
C ASP A 11 14.71 -6.81 -19.21
N GLU A 12 14.11 -8.00 -19.30
CA GLU A 12 12.65 -8.17 -19.38
C GLU A 12 11.92 -7.53 -18.20
N LEU A 13 12.46 -7.66 -16.99
CA LEU A 13 11.89 -7.03 -15.80
C LEU A 13 11.96 -5.51 -15.90
N PHE A 14 13.10 -4.93 -16.26
CA PHE A 14 13.27 -3.49 -16.33
C PHE A 14 12.49 -2.84 -17.48
N ASP A 15 12.42 -3.50 -18.64
CA ASP A 15 11.56 -3.09 -19.77
C ASP A 15 10.08 -3.05 -19.37
N MET A 16 9.62 -4.06 -18.61
CA MET A 16 8.24 -4.09 -18.11
C MET A 16 8.01 -3.01 -17.07
N ARG A 17 8.98 -2.80 -16.16
CA ARG A 17 8.89 -1.74 -15.14
C ARG A 17 8.71 -0.36 -15.77
N GLU A 18 9.48 -0.04 -16.82
CA GLU A 18 9.35 1.24 -17.51
C GLU A 18 7.92 1.47 -18.03
N LYS A 19 7.33 0.45 -18.65
CA LYS A 19 5.93 0.51 -19.15
C LYS A 19 4.92 0.68 -18.02
N VAL A 20 5.07 -0.08 -16.93
CA VAL A 20 4.15 -0.02 -15.78
C VAL A 20 4.19 1.35 -15.09
N LEU A 21 5.38 1.94 -14.93
CA LEU A 21 5.54 3.23 -14.28
C LEU A 21 4.94 4.40 -15.06
N GLN A 22 4.69 4.22 -16.36
CA GLN A 22 4.02 5.23 -17.20
C GLN A 22 2.49 5.16 -17.12
N THR A 23 1.91 4.16 -16.44
CA THR A 23 0.44 3.97 -16.39
C THR A 23 -0.31 5.00 -15.56
N TRP A 24 0.38 5.72 -14.66
CA TRP A 24 -0.19 6.84 -13.90
C TRP A 24 0.92 7.83 -13.49
N PRO A 25 0.65 9.15 -13.38
CA PRO A 25 1.70 10.15 -13.14
C PRO A 25 2.56 9.92 -11.90
N THR A 26 2.03 9.29 -10.85
CA THR A 26 2.78 9.00 -9.61
C THR A 26 3.85 7.92 -9.79
N GLY A 27 3.83 7.17 -10.90
CA GLY A 27 4.88 6.22 -11.23
C GLY A 27 6.24 6.90 -11.43
N ARG A 28 6.28 8.19 -11.77
CA ARG A 28 7.52 8.99 -11.84
C ARG A 28 8.23 9.13 -10.49
N ASP A 29 7.50 8.97 -9.39
CA ASP A 29 8.05 9.11 -8.03
C ASP A 29 8.66 7.78 -7.53
N VAL A 30 8.64 6.72 -8.33
CA VAL A 30 9.18 5.41 -7.97
C VAL A 30 10.66 5.30 -8.36
N ASP A 31 11.53 5.57 -7.40
CA ASP A 31 12.97 5.31 -7.48
C ASP A 31 13.32 4.00 -6.74
N LEU A 32 13.91 3.05 -7.48
CA LEU A 32 14.25 1.73 -6.93
C LEU A 32 15.40 1.78 -5.92
N GLU A 33 16.43 2.58 -6.16
CA GLU A 33 17.56 2.68 -5.23
C GLU A 33 17.14 3.36 -3.94
N ASP A 34 16.38 4.45 -4.05
CA ASP A 34 15.81 5.13 -2.89
C ASP A 34 14.86 4.22 -2.11
N ALA A 35 13.99 3.47 -2.79
CA ALA A 35 13.08 2.52 -2.14
C ALA A 35 13.85 1.43 -1.36
N VAL A 36 14.92 0.88 -1.93
CA VAL A 36 15.76 -0.11 -1.23
C VAL A 36 16.37 0.50 0.03
N LYS A 37 16.96 1.69 -0.06
CA LYS A 37 17.54 2.41 1.10
C LYS A 37 16.49 2.68 2.18
N TYR A 38 15.33 3.20 1.79
CA TYR A 38 14.20 3.47 2.69
C TYR A 38 13.77 2.21 3.44
N HIS A 39 13.58 1.08 2.75
CA HIS A 39 13.16 -0.16 3.39
C HIS A 39 14.27 -0.81 4.23
N GLN A 40 15.54 -0.64 3.88
CA GLN A 40 16.68 -1.10 4.68
C GLN A 40 16.84 -0.33 6.00
N ALA A 41 16.52 0.97 6.00
CA ALA A 41 16.52 1.79 7.22
C ALA A 41 15.32 1.53 8.14
N MET A 42 14.26 0.89 7.63
CA MET A 42 13.03 0.62 8.38
C MET A 42 13.27 -0.34 9.56
N PRO A 43 12.73 -0.06 10.77
CA PRO A 43 12.88 -0.94 11.92
C PRO A 43 12.20 -2.29 11.68
N ASP A 44 12.74 -3.35 12.29
CA ASP A 44 12.22 -4.72 12.15
C ASP A 44 10.77 -4.86 12.63
N THR A 45 10.31 -4.03 13.57
CA THR A 45 8.92 -4.00 14.03
C THR A 45 7.93 -3.59 12.94
N LYS A 46 8.39 -2.88 11.91
CA LYS A 46 7.57 -2.44 10.76
C LYS A 46 7.76 -3.34 9.53
N ARG A 47 8.55 -4.41 9.65
CA ARG A 47 8.76 -5.39 8.59
C ARG A 47 7.89 -6.62 8.82
N LEU A 48 6.83 -6.75 8.01
CA LEU A 48 5.86 -7.83 8.14
C LEU A 48 6.51 -9.22 8.17
N SER A 49 7.53 -9.48 7.33
CA SER A 49 8.24 -10.76 7.31
C SER A 49 8.95 -11.09 8.63
N LYS A 50 9.51 -10.08 9.31
CA LYS A 50 10.17 -10.24 10.62
C LYS A 50 9.15 -10.50 11.72
N VAL A 51 8.04 -9.75 11.71
CA VAL A 51 6.93 -9.91 12.65
C VAL A 51 6.29 -11.29 12.52
N LEU A 52 6.03 -11.76 11.30
CA LEU A 52 5.53 -13.11 11.03
C LEU A 52 6.50 -14.18 11.52
N ALA A 53 7.79 -14.05 11.21
CA ALA A 53 8.79 -15.02 11.64
C ALA A 53 8.90 -15.09 13.18
N ALA A 54 8.79 -13.95 13.88
CA ALA A 54 8.76 -13.91 15.34
C ALA A 54 7.49 -14.58 15.90
N ALA A 55 6.32 -14.30 15.32
CA ALA A 55 5.05 -14.90 15.74
C ALA A 55 5.05 -16.43 15.60
N ILE A 56 5.61 -16.97 14.50
CA ILE A 56 5.78 -18.41 14.31
C ILE A 56 6.65 -19.01 15.42
N ARG A 57 7.81 -18.41 15.71
CA ARG A 57 8.70 -18.89 16.79
C ARG A 57 8.03 -18.85 18.16
N GLN A 58 7.23 -17.83 18.41
CA GLN A 58 6.49 -17.62 19.66
C GLN A 58 5.19 -18.41 19.72
N LYS A 59 4.79 -19.11 18.64
CA LYS A 59 3.48 -19.75 18.49
C LYS A 59 2.31 -18.81 18.79
N ARG A 60 2.46 -17.54 18.39
CA ARG A 60 1.47 -16.47 18.60
C ARG A 60 0.65 -16.26 17.33
N THR A 61 -0.67 -16.23 17.48
CA THR A 61 -1.57 -15.79 16.40
C THR A 61 -1.57 -14.26 16.36
N LEU A 62 -1.40 -13.69 15.15
CA LEU A 62 -1.47 -12.26 14.92
C LEU A 62 -2.86 -11.83 14.47
N VAL A 63 -3.29 -10.64 14.87
CA VAL A 63 -4.55 -10.03 14.42
C VAL A 63 -4.28 -8.93 13.40
N GLN A 64 -4.92 -9.06 12.23
CA GLN A 64 -4.87 -8.05 11.16
C GLN A 64 -6.29 -7.75 10.64
N PRO A 65 -6.83 -6.54 10.85
CA PRO A 65 -8.16 -6.16 10.37
C PRO A 65 -8.16 -5.86 8.86
N ARG A 66 -9.30 -5.34 8.34
CA ARG A 66 -9.39 -4.66 7.04
C ARG A 66 -9.86 -3.23 7.26
N ALA A 67 -9.18 -2.27 6.64
CA ALA A 67 -9.50 -0.85 6.79
C ALA A 67 -8.92 -0.04 5.61
N GLY A 68 -9.65 0.97 5.13
CA GLY A 68 -9.23 1.81 4.01
C GLY A 68 -10.26 2.89 3.74
N VAL A 69 -9.80 4.14 3.62
CA VAL A 69 -10.62 5.32 3.32
C VAL A 69 -9.84 6.21 2.34
N PRO A 70 -10.50 7.08 1.55
CA PRO A 70 -9.89 7.75 0.42
C PRO A 70 -8.89 8.83 0.80
N LEU A 71 -9.07 9.52 1.93
CA LEU A 71 -8.24 10.68 2.29
C LEU A 71 -7.09 10.27 3.20
N ILE A 72 -5.91 10.84 2.96
CA ILE A 72 -4.66 10.45 3.64
C ILE A 72 -4.76 10.63 5.15
N GLU A 73 -5.18 11.80 5.64
CA GLU A 73 -5.22 12.06 7.08
C GLU A 73 -6.25 11.17 7.80
N ASN A 74 -7.44 11.01 7.21
CA ASN A 74 -8.46 10.08 7.72
C ASN A 74 -7.96 8.62 7.70
N HIS A 75 -7.17 8.24 6.70
CA HIS A 75 -6.58 6.91 6.64
C HIS A 75 -5.54 6.71 7.75
N ILE A 76 -4.68 7.69 7.99
CA ILE A 76 -3.72 7.68 9.11
C ILE A 76 -4.44 7.57 10.45
N GLU A 77 -5.46 8.39 10.68
CA GLU A 77 -6.28 8.36 11.89
C GLU A 77 -6.91 6.98 12.11
N LEU A 78 -7.52 6.41 11.07
CA LEU A 78 -8.10 5.08 11.09
C LEU A 78 -7.06 4.00 11.43
N LEU A 79 -5.87 4.04 10.84
CA LEU A 79 -4.84 3.04 11.10
C LEU A 79 -4.28 3.14 12.51
N ARG A 80 -4.06 4.36 13.02
CA ARG A 80 -3.63 4.59 14.41
C ARG A 80 -4.65 4.08 15.41
N TYR A 81 -5.93 4.35 15.17
CA TYR A 81 -6.99 3.82 16.02
C TYR A 81 -6.99 2.28 16.09
N LEU A 82 -6.76 1.61 14.96
CA LEU A 82 -6.67 0.15 14.91
C LEU A 82 -5.40 -0.38 15.60
N GLU A 83 -4.29 0.32 15.46
CA GLU A 83 -3.04 0.03 16.15
C GLU A 83 -3.21 0.12 17.67
N ASP A 84 -3.77 1.24 18.16
CA ASP A 84 -4.06 1.48 19.58
C ASP A 84 -5.07 0.46 20.14
N SER A 85 -5.94 -0.07 19.27
CA SER A 85 -6.90 -1.15 19.60
C SER A 85 -6.27 -2.55 19.64
N GLY A 86 -4.97 -2.67 19.39
CA GLY A 86 -4.21 -3.93 19.51
C GLY A 86 -4.02 -4.70 18.20
N ALA A 87 -4.13 -4.07 17.03
CA ALA A 87 -3.77 -4.71 15.77
C ALA A 87 -2.26 -4.99 15.69
N ASP A 88 -1.88 -6.24 15.44
CA ASP A 88 -0.48 -6.65 15.28
C ASP A 88 0.12 -6.25 13.94
N CYS A 89 -0.75 -6.11 12.93
CA CYS A 89 -0.43 -5.68 11.58
C CYS A 89 -1.58 -4.82 11.07
N LEU A 90 -1.26 -3.80 10.29
CA LEU A 90 -2.26 -2.87 9.76
C LEU A 90 -2.59 -3.20 8.30
N PRO A 91 -3.86 -3.05 7.89
CA PRO A 91 -4.25 -3.14 6.50
C PRO A 91 -4.19 -1.77 5.82
N THR A 92 -3.96 -1.78 4.51
CA THR A 92 -4.46 -0.74 3.61
C THR A 92 -5.32 -1.44 2.57
N THR A 93 -6.64 -1.40 2.77
CA THR A 93 -7.60 -1.97 1.83
C THR A 93 -7.75 -1.03 0.64
N ILE A 94 -7.34 -1.47 -0.54
CA ILE A 94 -7.37 -0.65 -1.77
C ILE A 94 -8.80 -0.52 -2.30
N ASP A 95 -9.18 0.65 -2.81
CA ASP A 95 -10.53 0.87 -3.37
C ASP A 95 -10.78 0.06 -4.65
N SER A 96 -12.05 -0.11 -5.02
CA SER A 96 -12.44 -0.93 -6.18
C SER A 96 -12.06 -0.34 -7.54
N TYR A 97 -11.92 0.98 -7.68
CA TYR A 97 -11.50 1.58 -8.95
C TYR A 97 -10.01 1.33 -9.19
N THR A 98 -9.17 1.49 -8.17
CA THR A 98 -7.74 1.13 -8.26
C THR A 98 -7.56 -0.35 -8.60
N ARG A 99 -8.42 -1.25 -8.08
CA ARG A 99 -8.39 -2.69 -8.42
C ARG A 99 -8.71 -3.00 -9.88
N GLN A 100 -9.33 -2.08 -10.60
CA GLN A 100 -9.61 -2.20 -12.04
C GLN A 100 -8.77 -1.23 -12.87
N ASN A 101 -7.71 -0.65 -12.29
CA ASN A 101 -6.84 0.33 -12.93
C ASN A 101 -7.58 1.58 -13.45
N LYS A 102 -8.71 1.95 -12.84
CA LYS A 102 -9.54 3.13 -13.18
C LYS A 102 -9.14 4.33 -12.33
N TYR A 103 -7.91 4.80 -12.47
CA TYR A 103 -7.33 5.80 -11.58
C TYR A 103 -8.01 7.17 -11.71
N GLU A 104 -8.61 7.49 -12.87
CA GLU A 104 -9.41 8.70 -13.06
C GLU A 104 -10.68 8.68 -12.21
N GLU A 105 -11.34 7.52 -12.07
CA GLU A 105 -12.54 7.41 -11.23
C GLU A 105 -12.17 7.41 -9.73
N ALA A 106 -11.04 6.81 -9.37
CA ALA A 106 -10.49 6.96 -8.03
C ALA A 106 -10.17 8.44 -7.72
N GLN A 107 -9.64 9.19 -8.68
CA GLN A 107 -9.35 10.62 -8.53
C GLN A 107 -10.62 11.44 -8.27
N LYS A 108 -11.68 11.23 -9.05
CA LYS A 108 -12.99 11.87 -8.81
C LYS A 108 -13.53 11.51 -7.43
N GLY A 109 -13.38 10.25 -7.02
CA GLY A 109 -13.79 9.81 -5.68
C GLY A 109 -13.02 10.47 -4.54
N ILE A 110 -11.73 10.76 -4.72
CA ILE A 110 -10.94 11.55 -3.76
C ILE A 110 -11.50 12.97 -3.68
N GLU A 111 -11.72 13.62 -4.81
CA GLU A 111 -12.25 15.00 -4.91
C GLU A 111 -13.64 15.11 -4.26
N GLU A 112 -14.54 14.18 -4.55
CA GLU A 112 -15.87 14.16 -3.94
C GLU A 112 -15.80 13.87 -2.43
N SER A 113 -14.86 13.02 -1.99
CA SER A 113 -14.66 12.76 -0.56
C SER A 113 -14.18 13.99 0.18
N MET A 114 -13.28 14.78 -0.43
CA MET A 114 -12.84 16.06 0.13
C MET A 114 -13.99 17.08 0.19
N ALA A 115 -14.78 17.19 -0.88
CA ALA A 115 -15.87 18.16 -0.97
C ALA A 115 -17.03 17.85 -0.01
N SER A 116 -17.35 16.57 0.19
CA SER A 116 -18.50 16.13 0.98
C SER A 116 -18.17 15.80 2.44
N GLY A 117 -16.88 15.70 2.79
CA GLY A 117 -16.44 15.30 4.14
C GLY A 117 -16.74 13.85 4.50
N ARG A 118 -17.14 13.02 3.53
CA ARG A 118 -17.46 11.59 3.71
C ARG A 118 -16.68 10.73 2.72
N SER A 119 -16.48 9.45 3.05
CA SER A 119 -15.77 8.50 2.18
C SER A 119 -16.63 8.09 0.99
N MET A 120 -16.26 8.53 -0.22
CA MET A 120 -16.91 8.13 -1.48
C MET A 120 -16.27 6.91 -2.15
N LEU A 121 -15.11 6.48 -1.65
CA LEU A 121 -14.46 5.23 -2.03
C LEU A 121 -14.64 4.17 -0.94
N ASN A 122 -14.59 2.90 -1.33
CA ASN A 122 -14.64 1.74 -0.44
C ASN A 122 -13.25 1.27 0.01
N GLY A 123 -12.22 2.11 -0.14
CA GLY A 123 -10.84 1.82 0.19
C GLY A 123 -9.91 2.99 -0.09
N PHE A 124 -8.60 2.75 0.03
CA PHE A 124 -7.54 3.71 -0.16
C PHE A 124 -6.98 3.67 -1.60
N PRO A 125 -7.00 4.79 -2.34
CA PRO A 125 -6.50 4.86 -3.72
C PRO A 125 -4.99 5.12 -3.74
N ALA A 126 -4.20 4.08 -3.43
CA ALA A 126 -2.75 4.19 -3.26
C ALA A 126 -2.01 4.68 -4.52
N VAL A 127 -2.47 4.29 -5.71
CA VAL A 127 -1.86 4.71 -6.98
C VAL A 127 -2.02 6.22 -7.18
N ASN A 128 -3.22 6.75 -6.91
CA ASN A 128 -3.49 8.19 -7.00
C ASN A 128 -2.67 9.02 -6.01
N HIS A 129 -2.52 8.54 -4.78
CA HIS A 129 -1.77 9.24 -3.74
C HIS A 129 -0.25 9.14 -3.88
N GLY A 130 0.24 8.09 -4.53
CA GLY A 130 1.66 7.92 -4.87
C GLY A 130 2.57 7.59 -3.68
N VAL A 131 3.88 7.55 -3.96
CA VAL A 131 4.92 7.06 -3.04
C VAL A 131 5.00 7.91 -1.78
N GLY A 132 5.00 9.25 -1.92
CA GLY A 132 5.15 10.17 -0.79
C GLY A 132 4.05 10.03 0.26
N ALA A 133 2.79 9.98 -0.17
CA ALA A 133 1.67 9.76 0.72
C ALA A 133 1.67 8.36 1.35
N CYS A 134 2.02 7.33 0.57
CA CYS A 134 2.19 5.98 1.12
C CYS A 134 3.26 5.96 2.21
N ARG A 135 4.42 6.61 2.00
CA ARG A 135 5.46 6.74 3.04
C ARG A 135 4.97 7.49 4.27
N LYS A 136 4.26 8.61 4.10
CA LYS A 136 3.65 9.35 5.21
C LYS A 136 2.75 8.46 6.07
N ILE A 137 1.93 7.61 5.44
CA ILE A 137 1.09 6.63 6.15
C ILE A 137 1.97 5.63 6.91
N ILE A 138 2.95 5.01 6.24
CA ILE A 138 3.84 4.05 6.88
C ILE A 138 4.57 4.68 8.06
N GLU A 139 5.11 5.88 7.93
CA GLU A 139 5.82 6.62 8.97
C GLU A 139 4.93 6.96 10.17
N SER A 140 3.62 7.09 9.96
CA SER A 140 2.67 7.47 11.00
C SER A 140 2.29 6.36 11.99
N VAL A 141 2.66 5.10 11.71
CA VAL A 141 2.32 3.89 12.49
C VAL A 141 3.59 3.13 12.92
N SER A 142 3.48 2.29 13.95
CA SER A 142 4.61 1.58 14.57
C SER A 142 4.68 0.07 14.25
N VAL A 143 3.56 -0.53 13.84
CA VAL A 143 3.44 -1.93 13.39
C VAL A 143 3.48 -2.03 11.84
N PRO A 144 3.70 -3.23 11.24
CA PRO A 144 3.84 -3.33 9.79
C PRO A 144 2.48 -3.14 9.11
N ALA A 145 2.47 -2.45 7.97
CA ALA A 145 1.30 -2.33 7.12
C ALA A 145 1.39 -3.26 5.89
N GLN A 146 0.23 -3.70 5.39
CA GLN A 146 0.12 -4.53 4.19
C GLN A 146 -1.00 -4.01 3.29
N LEU A 147 -0.71 -3.87 1.99
CA LEU A 147 -1.76 -3.67 1.00
C LEU A 147 -2.62 -4.94 0.92
N ARG A 148 -3.94 -4.79 1.09
CA ARG A 148 -4.91 -5.89 0.99
C ARG A 148 -5.92 -5.56 -0.09
N HIS A 149 -5.91 -6.30 -1.19
CA HIS A 149 -6.73 -5.99 -2.35
C HIS A 149 -7.04 -7.25 -3.16
N GLY A 150 -7.78 -7.07 -4.27
CA GLY A 150 -8.05 -8.08 -5.27
C GLY A 150 -7.97 -7.42 -6.65
N THR A 151 -6.75 -7.24 -7.13
CA THR A 151 -6.43 -6.62 -8.43
C THR A 151 -5.94 -7.73 -9.35
N PRO A 152 -6.58 -7.95 -10.52
CA PRO A 152 -6.10 -8.90 -11.53
C PRO A 152 -4.72 -8.57 -12.09
#